data_AF-A0A3M0LIP0-F1
#
_entry.id   AF-A0A3M0LIP0-F1
#
_cell.length_a   1.000
_cell.length_b   1.000
_cell.length_c   1.000
_cell.angle_alpha   90.00
_cell.angle_beta   90.00
_cell.angle_gamma   90.00
#
_symmetry.space_group_name_H-M   'P 1'
#
loop_
_entity.id
_entity.type
_entity.pdbx_description
1 polymer ?
#
loop_
_entity_poly.entity_id
_entity_poly.type
_entity_poly.pdbx_seq_one_letter_code
_entity_poly.pdbx_strand_id
1 'polypeptide(L)'
;MLDGTEARHLGSLSHDPVIDQEMMREASPCSLWERVLGSVAQRYLCADNLYMQQTQWKTIEQGIQRLREMAVAEIVFSDDINTKNPDLVPCTPVMWQKLVRLGPQEYSSALAIMKRDETEETVLDMAKKL
;
A
#
# COMPACT_ATOMS: atom_id res chain seq x y z
N MET A 1 -15.07 -9.15 12.85
CA MET A 1 -13.67 -9.50 13.16
C MET A 1 -12.92 -9.50 11.85
N LEU A 2 -11.80 -8.76 11.75
CA LEU A 2 -10.84 -8.93 10.66
C LEU A 2 -10.49 -10.40 10.53
N ASP A 3 -10.49 -10.93 9.32
CA ASP A 3 -9.70 -12.11 9.05
C ASP A 3 -8.22 -11.71 9.25
N GLY A 4 -7.39 -12.62 9.78
CA GLY A 4 -6.00 -12.30 10.14
C GLY A 4 -5.11 -11.92 8.94
N THR A 5 -5.60 -12.09 7.72
CA THR A 5 -4.95 -11.78 6.43
C THR A 5 -5.22 -10.33 6.04
N GLU A 6 -6.46 -9.84 6.19
CA GLU A 6 -6.84 -8.45 5.95
C GLU A 6 -6.08 -7.47 6.86
N ALA A 7 -5.93 -7.81 8.14
CA ALA A 7 -5.16 -7.02 9.09
C ALA A 7 -3.66 -6.95 8.73
N ARG A 8 -3.12 -8.05 8.19
CA ARG A 8 -1.72 -8.14 7.76
C ARG A 8 -1.43 -7.29 6.52
N HIS A 9 -2.42 -7.00 5.69
CA HIS A 9 -2.24 -6.16 4.50
C HIS A 9 -2.16 -4.67 4.82
N LEU A 10 -2.78 -4.24 5.93
CA LEU A 10 -2.82 -2.83 6.33
C LEU A 10 -1.54 -2.34 7.04
N GLY A 11 -0.81 -3.23 7.70
CA GLY A 11 0.49 -2.93 8.33
C GLY A 11 0.46 -1.67 9.21
N SER A 12 1.25 -0.64 8.86
CA SER A 12 1.35 0.55 9.72
C SER A 12 0.07 1.40 9.75
N LEU A 13 -0.80 1.27 8.75
CA LEU A 13 -2.09 1.96 8.69
C LEU A 13 -3.10 1.43 9.70
N SER A 14 -2.97 0.18 10.16
CA SER A 14 -3.83 -0.36 11.23
C SER A 14 -3.49 0.19 12.63
N HIS A 15 -2.48 1.04 12.74
CA HIS A 15 -2.06 1.68 13.99
C HIS A 15 -2.14 3.21 13.93
N ASP A 16 -2.71 3.79 12.86
CA ASP A 16 -2.96 5.23 12.80
C ASP A 16 -4.17 5.58 13.68
N PRO A 17 -3.99 6.40 14.73
CA PRO A 17 -5.06 6.72 15.68
C PRO A 17 -6.22 7.49 15.06
N VAL A 18 -5.99 8.19 13.93
CA VAL A 18 -7.05 8.86 13.17
C VAL A 18 -7.88 7.83 12.40
N ILE A 19 -7.26 6.80 11.84
CA ILE A 19 -7.96 5.70 11.16
C ILE A 19 -8.80 4.91 12.16
N ASP A 20 -8.26 4.62 13.34
CA ASP A 20 -8.99 3.93 14.43
C ASP A 20 -10.19 4.74 14.93
N GLN A 21 -10.05 6.07 15.06
CA GLN A 21 -11.12 6.94 15.52
C GLN A 21 -12.27 7.04 14.50
N GLU A 22 -11.97 7.13 13.21
CA GLU A 22 -12.98 7.15 12.15
C GLU A 22 -13.68 5.78 12.01
N MET A 23 -12.94 4.68 12.21
CA MET A 23 -13.48 3.33 12.33
C MET A 23 -14.43 3.12 13.52
N MET A 24 -14.48 4.03 14.50
CA MET A 24 -15.45 3.98 15.59
C MET A 24 -16.67 4.88 15.33
N ARG A 25 -16.58 5.84 14.40
CA ARG A 25 -17.61 6.86 14.15
C ARG A 25 -18.66 6.45 13.12
N GLU A 26 -18.29 5.62 12.15
CA GLU A 26 -19.18 5.19 11.07
C GLU A 26 -20.18 4.10 11.50
N ALA A 27 -21.48 4.36 11.31
CA ALA A 27 -22.59 3.47 11.64
C ALA A 27 -23.14 2.66 10.43
N SER A 28 -22.41 2.64 9.31
CA SER A 28 -22.81 2.00 8.04
C SER A 28 -22.40 0.51 7.99
N PRO A 29 -23.18 -0.39 7.37
CA PRO A 29 -22.82 -1.81 7.18
C PRO A 29 -21.75 -2.05 6.10
N CYS A 30 -20.87 -1.06 5.88
CA CYS A 30 -19.71 -1.21 5.00
C CYS A 30 -18.75 -2.25 5.58
N SER A 31 -18.11 -3.05 4.72
CA SER A 31 -17.07 -3.96 5.18
C SER A 31 -15.93 -3.14 5.81
N LEU A 32 -15.20 -3.71 6.76
CA LEU A 32 -14.11 -2.99 7.41
C LEU A 32 -13.08 -2.44 6.41
N TRP A 33 -12.85 -3.17 5.32
CA TRP A 33 -12.04 -2.73 4.20
C TRP A 33 -12.58 -1.44 3.55
N GLU A 34 -13.87 -1.36 3.26
CA GLU A 34 -14.50 -0.14 2.71
C GLU A 34 -14.37 1.05 3.66
N ARG A 35 -14.44 0.80 4.97
CA ARG A 35 -14.24 1.83 6.00
C ARG A 35 -12.80 2.31 6.04
N VAL A 36 -11.83 1.40 5.95
CA VAL A 36 -10.40 1.76 5.88
C VAL A 36 -10.11 2.55 4.60
N LEU A 37 -10.62 2.12 3.45
CA LEU A 37 -10.49 2.87 2.20
C LEU A 37 -11.12 4.26 2.31
N GLY A 38 -12.32 4.36 2.90
CA GLY A 38 -12.98 5.63 3.19
C GLY A 38 -12.15 6.55 4.08
N SER A 39 -11.58 6.04 5.16
CA SER A 39 -10.68 6.80 6.04
C SER A 39 -9.41 7.27 5.32
N VAL A 40 -8.82 6.44 4.45
CA VAL A 40 -7.67 6.83 3.62
C VAL A 40 -8.05 7.93 2.62
N ALA A 41 -9.21 7.81 1.96
CA ALA A 41 -9.74 8.81 1.03
C ALA A 41 -10.02 10.16 1.72
N GLN A 42 -10.50 10.12 2.97
CA GLN A 42 -10.76 11.33 3.75
C GLN A 42 -9.47 11.98 4.28
N ARG A 43 -8.46 11.18 4.62
CA ARG A 43 -7.21 11.66 5.21
C ARG A 43 -6.22 12.19 4.17
N TYR A 44 -6.25 11.66 2.94
CA TYR A 44 -5.33 12.03 1.87
C TYR A 44 -6.12 12.56 0.67
N LEU A 45 -5.71 13.72 0.14
CA LEU A 45 -6.40 14.33 -1.01
C LEU A 45 -6.08 13.64 -2.35
N CYS A 46 -4.98 12.89 -2.41
CA CYS A 46 -4.54 12.13 -3.58
C CYS A 46 -3.47 11.09 -3.18
N ALA A 47 -3.13 10.19 -4.11
CA ALA A 47 -2.09 9.18 -3.90
C ALA A 47 -0.72 9.79 -3.52
N ASP A 48 -0.34 10.91 -4.15
CA ASP A 48 0.93 11.59 -3.84
C ASP A 48 1.03 12.01 -2.36
N ASN A 49 -0.06 12.47 -1.76
CA ASN A 49 -0.07 12.86 -0.35
C ASN A 49 0.19 11.68 0.58
N LEU A 50 -0.39 10.52 0.28
CA LEU A 50 -0.11 9.28 1.01
C LEU A 50 1.35 8.88 0.82
N TYR A 51 1.85 8.97 -0.40
CA TYR A 51 3.21 8.60 -0.71
C TYR A 51 4.24 9.52 -0.03
N MET A 52 3.95 10.80 0.23
CA MET A 52 4.87 11.72 0.91
C MET A 52 4.98 11.45 2.42
N GLN A 53 3.99 10.78 3.02
CA GLN A 53 4.03 10.41 4.43
C GLN A 53 4.77 9.09 4.71
N GLN A 54 5.11 8.33 3.67
CA GLN A 54 5.84 7.08 3.85
C GLN A 54 7.26 7.34 4.37
N THR A 55 7.62 6.62 5.44
CA THR A 55 8.97 6.66 5.99
C THR A 55 9.88 5.64 5.31
N GLN A 56 11.19 5.88 5.43
CA GLN A 56 12.20 4.93 4.99
C GLN A 56 11.95 3.55 5.61
N TRP A 57 12.16 2.50 4.80
CA TRP A 57 12.12 1.13 5.26
C TRP A 57 13.55 0.62 5.48
N LYS A 58 13.72 -0.30 6.42
CA LYS A 58 15.04 -0.87 6.81
C LYS A 58 15.13 -2.36 6.54
N THR A 59 13.98 -3.04 6.50
CA THR A 59 13.89 -4.48 6.22
C THR A 59 13.01 -4.72 5.01
N ILE A 60 13.19 -5.87 4.38
CA ILE A 60 12.40 -6.28 3.22
C ILE A 60 10.90 -6.32 3.53
N GLU A 61 10.51 -6.77 4.73
CA GLU A 61 9.12 -6.81 5.16
C GLU A 61 8.51 -5.41 5.22
N GLN A 62 9.28 -4.42 5.69
CA GLN A 62 8.86 -3.02 5.66
C GLN A 62 8.76 -2.50 4.22
N GLY A 63 9.67 -2.89 3.34
CA GLY A 63 9.59 -2.56 1.91
C GLY A 63 8.32 -3.11 1.25
N ILE A 64 8.02 -4.39 1.45
CA ILE A 64 6.78 -5.03 0.98
C ILE A 64 5.56 -4.28 1.53
N GLN A 65 5.59 -3.91 2.82
CA GLN A 65 4.49 -3.15 3.42
C GLN A 65 4.31 -1.77 2.78
N ARG A 66 5.40 -1.03 2.51
CA ARG A 66 5.33 0.26 1.80
C ARG A 66 4.77 0.10 0.41
N LEU A 67 5.11 -0.98 -0.29
CA LEU A 67 4.58 -1.27 -1.61
C LEU A 67 3.07 -1.52 -1.59
N ARG A 68 2.58 -2.28 -0.61
CA ARG A 68 1.15 -2.53 -0.40
C ARG A 68 0.38 -1.27 -0.01
N GLU A 69 0.94 -0.43 0.85
CA GLU A 69 0.35 0.87 1.20
C GLU A 69 0.22 1.77 -0.02
N MET A 70 1.20 1.75 -0.94
CA MET A 70 1.08 2.48 -2.20
C MET A 70 -0.03 1.91 -3.09
N ALA A 71 -0.20 0.59 -3.11
CA ALA A 71 -1.27 -0.08 -3.83
C ALA A 71 -2.66 0.27 -3.26
N VAL A 72 -2.77 0.46 -1.94
CA VAL A 72 -4.01 0.96 -1.32
C VAL A 72 -4.33 2.36 -1.80
N ALA A 73 -3.34 3.25 -1.96
CA ALA A 73 -3.60 4.57 -2.53
C ALA A 73 -4.09 4.49 -3.97
N GLU A 74 -3.51 3.62 -4.80
CA GLU A 74 -4.06 3.35 -6.13
C GLU A 74 -5.51 2.89 -6.02
N ILE A 75 -5.83 1.95 -5.10
CA ILE A 75 -7.20 1.47 -4.80
C ILE A 75 -8.16 2.60 -4.34
N VAL A 76 -7.66 3.67 -3.75
CA VAL A 76 -8.51 4.75 -3.25
C VAL A 76 -8.70 5.85 -4.28
N PHE A 77 -7.67 6.14 -5.07
CA PHE A 77 -7.62 7.33 -5.93
C PHE A 77 -7.70 7.04 -7.43
N SER A 78 -7.75 5.77 -7.84
CA SER A 78 -8.07 5.41 -9.23
C SER A 78 -9.59 5.26 -9.42
N ASP A 79 -10.07 5.66 -10.59
CA ASP A 79 -11.49 5.57 -10.96
C ASP A 79 -11.92 4.13 -11.34
N ASP A 80 -10.99 3.19 -11.49
CA ASP A 80 -11.21 1.88 -12.12
C ASP A 80 -10.66 0.70 -11.31
N ILE A 81 -11.34 0.35 -10.21
CA ILE A 81 -10.79 -0.63 -9.27
C ILE A 81 -11.90 -1.44 -8.63
N ASN A 82 -12.27 -2.49 -9.34
CA ASN A 82 -13.10 -3.57 -8.84
C ASN A 82 -12.33 -4.50 -7.87
N THR A 83 -11.01 -4.30 -7.67
CA THR A 83 -10.20 -5.11 -6.75
C THR A 83 -10.12 -4.50 -5.36
N LYS A 84 -10.52 -5.28 -4.36
CA LYS A 84 -10.35 -4.98 -2.94
C LYS A 84 -9.02 -5.51 -2.38
N ASN A 85 -8.14 -6.03 -3.23
CA ASN A 85 -6.89 -6.67 -2.80
C ASN A 85 -5.66 -5.90 -3.32
N PRO A 86 -4.85 -5.28 -2.44
CA PRO A 86 -3.63 -4.56 -2.83
C PRO A 86 -2.58 -5.46 -3.48
N ASP A 87 -2.55 -6.75 -3.15
CA ASP A 87 -1.59 -7.71 -3.72
C ASP A 87 -1.83 -7.99 -5.21
N LEU A 88 -3.05 -7.73 -5.71
CA LEU A 88 -3.44 -7.94 -7.11
C LEU A 88 -3.32 -6.66 -7.95
N VAL A 89 -2.99 -5.53 -7.33
CA VAL A 89 -2.82 -4.26 -8.04
C VAL A 89 -1.56 -4.33 -8.89
N PRO A 90 -1.60 -3.90 -10.17
CA PRO A 90 -0.40 -3.76 -10.98
C PRO A 90 0.60 -2.83 -10.29
N CYS A 91 1.83 -3.30 -10.08
CA CYS A 91 2.87 -2.50 -9.44
C CYS A 91 3.41 -1.46 -10.42
N THR A 92 2.94 -0.21 -10.34
CA THR A 92 3.32 0.82 -11.33
C THR A 92 4.82 1.16 -11.25
N PRO A 93 5.43 1.68 -12.33
CA PRO A 93 6.83 2.12 -12.29
C PRO A 93 7.09 3.20 -11.24
N VAL A 94 6.07 4.02 -10.95
CA VAL A 94 6.11 5.06 -9.92
C VAL A 94 6.21 4.45 -8.53
N MET A 95 5.38 3.44 -8.23
CA MET A 95 5.44 2.69 -6.98
C MET A 95 6.84 2.08 -6.77
N TRP A 96 7.38 1.42 -7.80
CA TRP A 96 8.69 0.78 -7.71
C TRP A 96 9.83 1.79 -7.51
N GLN A 97 9.86 2.86 -8.30
CA GLN A 97 10.86 3.91 -8.16
C GLN A 97 10.84 4.53 -6.75
N LYS A 98 9.65 4.70 -6.17
CA LYS A 98 9.52 5.24 -4.82
C LYS A 98 10.00 4.25 -3.77
N LEU A 99 9.68 2.96 -3.92
CA LEU A 99 10.18 1.92 -3.02
C LEU A 99 11.72 1.90 -2.98
N VAL A 100 12.38 1.97 -4.14
CA VAL A 100 13.84 2.04 -4.26
C VAL A 100 14.41 3.25 -3.50
N ARG A 101 13.75 4.42 -3.59
CA ARG A 101 14.19 5.65 -2.92
C ARG A 101 13.98 5.63 -1.40
N LEU A 102 12.94 4.94 -0.93
CA LEU A 102 12.66 4.79 0.50
C LEU A 102 13.52 3.72 1.17
N GLY A 103 14.20 2.89 0.39
CA GLY A 103 14.99 1.79 0.89
C GLY A 103 16.41 2.16 1.35
N PRO A 104 17.08 1.26 2.08
CA PRO A 104 18.49 1.39 2.41
C PRO A 104 19.34 1.43 1.15
N GLN A 105 20.42 2.22 1.18
CA GLN A 105 21.32 2.38 0.05
C GLN A 105 21.93 1.05 -0.42
N GLU A 106 22.15 0.12 0.50
CA GLU A 106 22.66 -1.24 0.26
C GLU A 106 21.77 -2.05 -0.70
N TYR A 107 20.45 -1.83 -0.68
CA TYR A 107 19.50 -2.52 -1.56
C TYR A 107 19.20 -1.72 -2.84
N SER A 108 19.52 -0.42 -2.88
CA SER A 108 19.14 0.47 -3.98
C SER A 108 19.60 -0.03 -5.35
N SER A 109 20.84 -0.49 -5.46
CA SER A 109 21.38 -1.03 -6.72
C SER A 109 20.69 -2.32 -7.15
N ALA A 110 20.43 -3.25 -6.21
CA ALA A 110 19.77 -4.51 -6.50
C ALA A 110 18.32 -4.28 -6.97
N LEU A 111 17.60 -3.41 -6.27
CA LEU A 111 16.21 -3.05 -6.60
C LEU A 111 16.09 -2.28 -7.92
N ALA A 112 17.05 -1.43 -8.25
CA ALA A 112 17.09 -0.72 -9.52
C ALA A 112 17.34 -1.66 -10.72
N ILE A 113 18.13 -2.72 -10.50
CA ILE A 113 18.44 -3.73 -11.53
C ILE A 113 17.34 -4.78 -11.65
N MET A 114 16.55 -4.98 -10.60
CA MET A 114 15.40 -5.89 -10.58
C MET A 114 14.42 -5.45 -11.68
N LYS A 115 14.58 -6.06 -12.87
CA LYS A 115 13.82 -5.73 -14.06
C LYS A 115 12.37 -6.08 -13.77
N ARG A 116 11.48 -5.07 -13.86
CA ARG A 116 10.06 -5.34 -14.08
C ARG A 116 9.99 -6.00 -15.44
N ASP A 117 9.64 -7.28 -15.49
CA ASP A 117 9.35 -7.88 -16.80
C ASP A 117 8.25 -7.04 -17.45
N GLU A 118 8.24 -6.87 -18.77
CA GLU A 118 7.28 -5.99 -19.48
C GLU A 118 5.81 -6.45 -19.30
N THR A 119 5.60 -7.57 -18.63
CA THR A 119 4.32 -8.00 -18.09
C THR A 119 3.83 -7.07 -16.98
N GLU A 120 2.52 -6.87 -16.90
CA GLU A 120 1.84 -6.15 -15.79
C GLU A 120 2.00 -6.91 -14.46
N GLU A 121 3.22 -6.90 -13.89
CA GLU A 121 3.50 -7.59 -12.63
C GLU A 121 2.73 -6.94 -11.48
N THR A 122 2.12 -7.77 -10.65
CA THR A 122 1.35 -7.31 -9.49
C THR A 122 2.26 -6.98 -8.31
N VAL A 123 1.72 -6.29 -7.31
CA VAL A 123 2.40 -6.04 -6.03
C VAL A 123 2.87 -7.35 -5.39
N LEU A 124 2.07 -8.42 -5.47
CA LEU A 124 2.46 -9.73 -4.94
C LEU A 124 3.66 -10.34 -5.68
N ASP A 125 3.70 -10.21 -7.01
CA ASP A 125 4.81 -10.74 -7.82
C ASP A 125 6.11 -10.01 -7.49
N MET A 126 6.03 -8.69 -7.33
CA MET A 126 7.16 -7.88 -6.91
C MET A 126 7.59 -8.19 -5.47
N ALA A 127 6.64 -8.38 -4.57
CA ALA A 127 6.92 -8.73 -3.17
C ALA A 127 7.64 -10.07 -3.02
N LYS A 128 7.39 -11.05 -3.91
CA LYS A 128 8.09 -12.35 -3.92
C LYS A 128 9.54 -12.24 -4.39
N LYS A 129 9.90 -11.17 -5.09
CA LYS A 129 11.26 -10.94 -5.61
C LYS A 129 12.15 -10.17 -4.62
N LEU A 130 11.55 -9.53 -3.62
CA LEU A 130 12.21 -8.82 -2.51
C LEU A 130 12.69 -9.81 -1.45
#